data_AF-A0A7C7RWB1-F1
#
_entry.id   AF-A0A7C7RWB1-F1
#
_cell.length_a   1.000
_cell.length_b   1.000
_cell.length_c   1.000
_cell.angle_alpha   90.00
_cell.angle_beta   90.00
_cell.angle_gamma   90.00
#
_symmetry.space_group_name_H-M   'P 1'
#
loop_
_entity.id
_entity.type
_entity.pdbx_description
1 polymer ?
#
loop_
_entity_poly.entity_id
_entity_poly.type
_entity_poly.pdbx_seq_one_letter_code
_entity_poly.pdbx_strand_id
1 'polypeptide(L)'
;MSKLSKGLIIIFLAVTGICSVYAGEMNLPFWQEPLSTASQTPGINQNLVSKEIYVNGTLPDYPWIKVSEYKNHQVERCITCHEGIANISPGHPPEFGCSVCHGGEPESLNKEQAHATLIYDPEARTGKRNPSSLSVVDKSCGQLYCHSGHADEDRNHINRVKKSMMNTLAGVISGLRYQWAAQSRKTARYGTLAISDKDGSIPHHQGALEKLGQVPFFSPST
;
A
#
# COMPACT_ATOMS: atom_id res chain seq x y z
N MET A 1 -0.06 5.09 -63.89
CA MET A 1 0.84 5.03 -62.70
C MET A 1 0.02 4.60 -61.47
N SER A 2 0.61 3.83 -60.56
CA SER A 2 0.06 3.38 -59.26
C SER A 2 -0.91 2.17 -59.22
N LYS A 3 -0.49 1.01 -59.75
CA LYS A 3 -0.94 -0.30 -59.21
C LYS A 3 0.16 -1.02 -58.40
N LEU A 4 1.42 -0.62 -58.55
CA LEU A 4 2.56 -1.17 -57.79
C LEU A 4 2.59 -0.76 -56.31
N SER A 5 1.90 0.34 -55.93
CA SER A 5 1.96 0.89 -54.56
C SER A 5 1.07 0.17 -53.56
N LYS A 6 -0.07 -0.40 -53.97
CA LYS A 6 -1.04 -1.02 -53.05
C LYS A 6 -0.61 -2.42 -52.59
N GLY A 7 0.04 -3.19 -53.47
CA GLY A 7 0.58 -4.50 -53.11
C GLY A 7 1.75 -4.43 -52.12
N LEU A 8 2.62 -3.42 -52.27
CA LEU A 8 3.77 -3.22 -51.38
C LEU A 8 3.33 -2.83 -49.96
N ILE A 9 2.27 -2.03 -49.82
CA ILE A 9 1.76 -1.57 -48.52
C ILE A 9 1.12 -2.74 -47.72
N ILE A 10 0.43 -3.65 -48.40
CA ILE A 10 -0.18 -4.83 -47.75
C ILE A 10 0.91 -5.81 -47.27
N ILE A 11 1.98 -5.99 -48.06
CA ILE A 11 3.14 -6.81 -47.65
C ILE A 11 3.88 -6.16 -46.48
N PHE A 12 4.05 -4.83 -46.47
CA PHE A 12 4.71 -4.12 -45.37
C PHE A 12 3.93 -4.21 -44.05
N LEU A 13 2.59 -4.13 -44.09
CA LEU A 13 1.73 -4.28 -42.92
C LEU A 13 1.69 -5.73 -42.39
N ALA A 14 1.77 -6.73 -43.27
CA ALA A 14 1.86 -8.13 -42.86
C ALA A 14 3.22 -8.45 -42.20
N VAL A 15 4.32 -7.92 -42.75
CA VAL A 15 5.68 -8.15 -42.22
C VAL A 15 5.88 -7.42 -40.87
N THR A 16 5.34 -6.22 -40.69
CA THR A 16 5.38 -5.48 -39.41
C THR A 16 4.46 -6.09 -38.34
N GLY A 17 3.32 -6.66 -38.73
CA GLY A 17 2.44 -7.44 -37.85
C GLY A 17 3.09 -8.73 -37.36
N ILE A 18 3.81 -9.45 -38.22
CA ILE A 18 4.51 -10.70 -37.85
C ILE A 18 5.73 -10.42 -36.96
N CYS A 19 6.46 -9.32 -37.18
CA CYS A 19 7.57 -8.93 -36.31
C CYS A 19 7.11 -8.49 -34.90
N SER A 20 5.87 -8.02 -34.73
CA SER A 20 5.35 -7.63 -33.40
C SER A 20 4.91 -8.83 -32.56
N VAL A 21 4.52 -9.94 -33.19
CA VAL A 21 4.14 -11.19 -32.50
C VAL A 21 5.38 -12.01 -32.10
N TYR A 22 6.52 -11.80 -32.78
CA TYR A 22 7.82 -12.40 -32.45
C TYR A 22 8.70 -11.54 -31.54
N ALA A 23 8.23 -10.38 -31.07
CA ALA A 23 8.78 -9.74 -29.87
C ALA A 23 8.32 -10.53 -28.62
N GLY A 24 8.58 -11.84 -28.63
CA GLY A 24 8.53 -12.69 -27.46
C GLY A 24 9.54 -12.17 -26.44
N GLU A 25 9.16 -12.32 -25.18
CA GLU A 25 9.86 -11.96 -23.95
C GLU A 25 11.32 -12.41 -23.94
N MET A 26 12.19 -11.71 -24.67
CA MET A 26 13.62 -11.93 -24.60
C MET A 26 14.15 -11.14 -23.42
N ASN A 27 14.40 -11.90 -22.36
CA ASN A 27 15.22 -11.58 -21.19
C ASN A 27 14.53 -10.90 -20.01
N LEU A 28 13.65 -11.66 -19.36
CA LEU A 28 13.26 -11.45 -17.95
C LEU A 28 13.96 -12.36 -16.90
N PRO A 29 15.11 -13.04 -17.14
CA PRO A 29 15.84 -13.64 -16.03
C PRO A 29 16.71 -12.61 -15.27
N PHE A 30 16.90 -11.40 -15.80
CA PHE A 30 17.74 -10.37 -15.16
C PHE A 30 17.15 -9.80 -13.86
N TRP A 31 15.82 -9.88 -13.67
CA TRP A 31 15.13 -9.37 -12.47
C TRP A 31 14.68 -10.47 -11.51
N GLN A 32 15.09 -11.72 -11.74
CA GLN A 32 14.66 -12.89 -10.96
C GLN A 32 15.83 -13.57 -10.23
N GLU A 33 16.83 -12.80 -9.80
CA GLU A 33 17.70 -13.29 -8.73
C GLU A 33 16.87 -13.35 -7.43
N PRO A 34 16.80 -14.50 -6.75
CA PRO A 34 16.22 -14.54 -5.42
C PRO A 34 17.02 -13.57 -4.54
N LEU A 35 16.33 -12.64 -3.88
CA LEU A 35 16.82 -11.91 -2.71
C LEU A 35 17.11 -12.85 -1.51
N SER A 36 17.47 -14.11 -1.77
CA SER A 36 17.67 -15.19 -0.80
C SER A 36 19.15 -15.41 -0.46
N THR A 37 20.07 -14.67 -1.07
CA THR A 37 21.50 -14.64 -0.70
C THR A 37 21.88 -13.34 0.00
N ALA A 38 20.98 -12.79 0.83
CA ALA A 38 21.41 -11.95 1.93
C ALA A 38 22.06 -12.84 3.01
N SER A 39 23.34 -13.11 2.77
CA SER A 39 24.40 -13.49 3.70
C SER A 39 23.98 -13.86 5.13
N GLN A 40 24.28 -15.10 5.52
CA GLN A 40 24.48 -15.46 6.92
C GLN A 40 25.45 -14.44 7.52
N THR A 41 24.94 -13.59 8.42
CA THR A 41 25.78 -12.61 9.10
C THR A 41 26.71 -13.36 10.06
N PRO A 42 28.02 -13.06 10.06
CA PRO A 42 28.93 -13.60 11.08
C PRO A 42 28.43 -13.16 12.46
N GLY A 43 28.58 -14.03 13.46
CA GLY A 43 28.13 -13.79 14.83
C GLY A 43 28.43 -12.37 15.32
N ILE A 44 27.40 -11.71 15.86
CA ILE A 44 27.48 -10.37 16.41
C ILE A 44 28.50 -10.37 17.55
N ASN A 45 29.69 -9.83 17.29
CA ASN A 45 30.71 -9.60 18.29
C ASN A 45 30.45 -8.22 18.93
N GLN A 46 29.88 -8.27 20.13
CA GLN A 46 30.06 -7.35 21.27
C GLN A 46 30.54 -5.92 20.99
N ASN A 47 29.58 -5.02 20.74
CA ASN A 47 29.42 -3.68 21.35
C ASN A 47 28.30 -2.94 20.58
N LEU A 48 27.08 -3.48 20.62
CA LEU A 48 25.92 -2.76 20.09
C LEU A 48 25.66 -1.59 21.05
N VAL A 49 26.14 -0.40 20.72
CA VAL A 49 25.78 0.81 21.46
C VAL A 49 24.29 0.99 21.24
N SER A 50 23.51 0.84 22.31
CA SER A 50 22.06 1.00 22.25
C SER A 50 21.73 2.43 21.81
N LYS A 51 21.02 2.55 20.70
CA LYS A 51 20.51 3.82 20.19
C LYS A 51 19.06 3.94 20.60
N GLU A 52 18.72 5.08 21.18
CA GLU A 52 17.41 5.36 21.76
C GLU A 52 16.83 6.62 21.12
N ILE A 53 15.51 6.63 20.94
CA ILE A 53 14.73 7.82 20.65
C ILE A 53 13.76 8.05 21.80
N TYR A 54 13.51 9.31 22.12
CA TYR A 54 12.47 9.70 23.06
C TYR A 54 11.19 10.02 22.28
N VAL A 55 10.09 9.36 22.63
CA VAL A 55 8.79 9.56 21.98
C VAL A 55 8.16 10.83 22.55
N ASN A 56 8.44 11.97 21.89
CA ASN A 56 8.00 13.29 22.33
C ASN A 56 7.03 13.97 21.34
N GLY A 57 6.57 13.23 20.32
CA GLY A 57 5.56 13.70 19.39
C GLY A 57 4.29 14.19 20.09
N THR A 58 3.81 15.35 19.67
CA THR A 58 2.54 15.94 20.10
C THR A 58 1.63 16.15 18.90
N LEU A 59 0.32 16.00 19.10
CA LEU A 59 -0.65 16.27 18.05
C LEU A 59 -0.97 17.77 18.01
N PRO A 60 -0.75 18.49 16.89
CA PRO A 60 -0.96 19.94 16.82
C PRO A 60 -2.39 20.37 17.19
N ASP A 61 -3.38 19.59 16.76
CA ASP A 61 -4.80 19.87 16.98
C ASP A 61 -5.30 19.36 18.34
N TYR A 62 -4.52 18.50 19.01
CA TYR A 62 -4.85 17.89 20.30
C TYR A 62 -3.61 17.93 21.20
N PRO A 63 -3.13 19.13 21.60
CA PRO A 63 -1.84 19.31 22.27
C PRO A 63 -1.75 18.63 23.65
N TRP A 64 -2.90 18.27 24.24
CA TRP A 64 -2.96 17.52 25.49
C TRP A 64 -2.79 16.00 25.31
N ILE A 65 -2.81 15.49 24.08
CA ILE A 65 -2.59 14.08 23.78
C ILE A 65 -1.14 13.87 23.36
N LYS A 66 -0.42 13.03 24.11
CA LYS A 66 0.97 12.68 23.81
C LYS A 66 1.03 11.37 23.02
N VAL A 67 1.87 11.31 22.00
CA VAL A 67 1.99 10.10 21.18
C VAL A 67 2.50 8.90 22.01
N SER A 68 3.37 9.15 22.98
CA SER A 68 3.88 8.13 23.89
C SER A 68 2.81 7.43 24.73
N GLU A 69 1.63 8.05 24.92
CA GLU A 69 0.51 7.47 25.68
C GLU A 69 -0.25 6.40 24.89
N TYR A 70 -0.16 6.36 23.55
CA TYR A 70 -0.89 5.36 22.73
C TYR A 70 -0.43 3.92 22.98
N LYS A 71 0.87 3.75 23.21
CA LYS A 71 1.49 2.44 23.52
C LYS A 71 2.14 2.40 24.89
N ASN A 72 2.09 3.51 25.64
CA ASN A 72 2.72 3.68 26.94
C ASN A 72 4.24 3.44 26.92
N HIS A 73 4.91 3.95 25.88
CA HIS A 73 6.37 3.89 25.74
C HIS A 73 6.91 5.30 25.53
N GLN A 74 7.85 5.71 26.39
CA GLN A 74 8.52 7.01 26.30
C GLN A 74 9.86 6.92 25.56
N VAL A 75 10.42 5.72 25.44
CA VAL A 75 11.70 5.45 24.80
C VAL A 75 11.53 4.28 23.85
N GLU A 76 12.17 4.37 22.68
CA GLU A 76 12.26 3.24 21.75
C GLU A 76 13.70 3.01 21.30
N ARG A 77 14.05 1.75 21.08
CA ARG A 77 15.40 1.28 20.70
C ARG A 77 15.45 0.72 19.28
N CYS A 78 14.38 0.88 18.50
CA CYS A 78 14.25 0.36 17.13
C CYS A 78 15.48 0.70 16.25
N ILE A 79 15.96 1.94 16.36
CA ILE A 79 17.11 2.46 15.60
C ILE A 79 18.47 1.86 16.01
N THR A 80 18.51 1.04 17.07
CA THR A 80 19.72 0.27 17.41
C THR A 80 20.06 -0.72 16.29
N CYS A 81 19.04 -1.34 15.68
CA CYS A 81 19.21 -2.25 14.53
C CYS A 81 18.76 -1.61 13.21
N HIS A 82 17.83 -0.65 13.26
CA HIS A 82 17.24 0.02 12.10
C HIS A 82 17.78 1.45 11.92
N GLU A 83 19.09 1.61 11.99
CA GLU A 83 19.73 2.90 11.72
C GLU A 83 19.55 3.34 10.27
N GLY A 84 19.40 4.65 10.05
CA GLY A 84 19.32 5.23 8.71
C GLY A 84 17.95 5.08 8.04
N ILE A 85 16.92 4.64 8.76
CA ILE A 85 15.54 4.74 8.27
C ILE A 85 15.21 6.21 8.00
N ALA A 86 14.72 6.47 6.80
CA ALA A 86 14.27 7.79 6.39
C ALA A 86 13.01 8.21 7.15
N ASN A 87 12.88 9.51 7.39
CA ASN A 87 11.67 10.09 7.95
C ASN A 87 10.49 9.84 7.02
N ILE A 88 9.34 9.45 7.57
CA ILE A 88 8.10 9.25 6.79
C ILE A 88 7.68 10.58 6.17
N SER A 89 7.72 11.65 6.96
CA SER A 89 7.43 13.02 6.55
C SER A 89 7.94 13.99 7.64
N PRO A 90 7.98 15.31 7.37
CA PRO A 90 8.26 16.30 8.42
C PRO A 90 7.31 16.23 9.63
N GLY A 91 6.07 15.76 9.45
CA GLY A 91 5.10 15.60 10.54
C GLY A 91 5.20 14.28 11.30
N HIS A 92 6.00 13.32 10.81
CA HIS A 92 6.22 12.01 11.42
C HIS A 92 7.72 11.68 11.43
N PRO A 93 8.53 12.45 12.16
CA PRO A 93 9.95 12.14 12.34
C PRO A 93 10.11 10.95 13.32
N PRO A 94 11.30 10.35 13.47
CA PRO A 94 11.52 9.20 14.35
C PRO A 94 11.05 9.43 15.79
N GLU A 95 11.23 10.65 16.32
CA GLU A 95 10.83 11.07 17.67
C GLU A 95 9.30 11.10 17.87
N PHE A 96 8.53 10.96 16.78
CA PHE A 96 7.09 10.69 16.86
C PHE A 96 6.80 9.29 17.40
N GLY A 97 7.74 8.35 17.30
CA GLY A 97 7.60 6.95 17.73
C GLY A 97 7.36 5.99 16.57
N CYS A 98 8.05 4.86 16.59
CA CYS A 98 7.91 3.78 15.61
C CYS A 98 6.75 2.86 16.00
N SER A 99 6.66 2.49 17.29
CA SER A 99 5.72 1.48 17.78
C SER A 99 4.26 1.91 17.71
N VAL A 100 3.99 3.22 17.74
CA VAL A 100 2.65 3.77 17.56
C VAL A 100 2.04 3.32 16.23
N CYS A 101 2.83 3.26 15.16
CA CYS A 101 2.39 2.83 13.84
C CYS A 101 2.74 1.37 13.54
N HIS A 102 3.92 0.90 13.92
CA HIS A 102 4.41 -0.43 13.55
C HIS A 102 4.01 -1.54 14.54
N GLY A 103 3.68 -1.17 15.78
CA GLY A 103 3.63 -2.09 16.91
C GLY A 103 5.02 -2.54 17.34
N GLY A 104 5.10 -3.70 17.97
CA GLY A 104 6.35 -4.24 18.52
C GLY A 104 6.58 -3.87 19.98
N GLU A 105 7.65 -4.43 20.54
CA GLU A 105 8.15 -4.10 21.88
C GLU A 105 9.36 -3.16 21.71
N PRO A 106 9.16 -1.85 21.69
CA PRO A 106 10.17 -0.90 21.25
C PRO A 106 11.38 -0.84 22.18
N GLU A 107 11.26 -1.26 23.44
CA GLU A 107 12.36 -1.23 24.40
C GLU A 107 13.22 -2.50 24.37
N SER A 108 12.80 -3.55 23.66
CA SER A 108 13.59 -4.77 23.56
C SER A 108 14.66 -4.69 22.47
N LEU A 109 15.86 -5.17 22.80
CA LEU A 109 16.94 -5.42 21.85
C LEU A 109 16.97 -6.87 21.35
N ASN A 110 16.15 -7.75 21.91
CA ASN A 110 15.97 -9.10 21.38
C ASN A 110 15.03 -9.04 20.16
N LYS A 111 15.48 -9.58 19.03
CA LYS A 111 14.74 -9.51 17.75
C LYS A 111 13.34 -10.12 17.85
N GLU A 112 13.20 -11.24 18.53
CA GLU A 112 11.93 -11.97 18.61
C GLU A 112 10.93 -11.19 19.47
N GLN A 113 11.38 -10.69 20.63
CA GLN A 113 10.57 -9.88 21.54
C GLN A 113 10.22 -8.53 20.90
N ALA A 114 11.19 -7.81 20.32
CA ALA A 114 10.97 -6.53 19.66
C ALA A 114 9.90 -6.61 18.57
N HIS A 115 9.82 -7.74 17.88
CA HIS A 115 8.85 -7.96 16.81
C HIS A 115 7.60 -8.76 17.24
N ALA A 116 7.42 -9.07 18.52
CA ALA A 116 6.36 -9.96 18.99
C ALA A 116 4.95 -9.38 18.76
N THR A 117 4.81 -8.07 18.91
CA THR A 117 3.53 -7.35 18.88
C THR A 117 3.42 -6.39 17.68
N LEU A 118 4.17 -6.66 16.59
CA LEU A 118 3.96 -5.96 15.32
C LEU A 118 2.51 -6.11 14.86
N ILE A 119 2.01 -5.14 14.09
CA ILE A 119 0.62 -5.15 13.62
C ILE A 119 0.27 -6.48 12.96
N TYR A 120 -0.61 -7.22 13.63
CA TYR A 120 -1.07 -8.52 13.19
C TYR A 120 -2.14 -8.40 12.11
N ASP A 121 -1.97 -9.20 11.07
CA ASP A 121 -2.94 -9.41 10.01
C ASP A 121 -2.92 -10.88 9.56
N PRO A 122 -4.00 -11.64 9.78
CA PRO A 122 -4.05 -13.06 9.43
C PRO A 122 -4.00 -13.31 7.93
N GLU A 123 -4.38 -12.32 7.10
CA GLU A 123 -4.29 -12.41 5.65
C GLU A 123 -2.86 -12.11 5.15
N ALA A 124 -1.94 -11.74 6.04
CA ALA A 124 -0.53 -11.60 5.70
C ALA A 124 0.14 -12.96 5.76
N ARG A 125 0.93 -13.30 4.74
CA ARG A 125 1.71 -14.55 4.72
C ARG A 125 2.62 -14.72 5.95
N THR A 126 3.06 -13.61 6.55
CA THR A 126 3.93 -13.57 7.73
C THR A 126 3.17 -13.36 9.03
N GLY A 127 1.83 -13.23 8.98
CA GLY A 127 0.98 -12.79 10.10
C GLY A 127 1.17 -11.32 10.50
N LYS A 128 2.08 -10.58 9.84
CA LYS A 128 2.43 -9.19 10.15
C LYS A 128 2.27 -8.34 8.91
N ARG A 129 1.79 -7.11 9.07
CA ARG A 129 1.49 -6.23 7.93
C ARG A 129 2.24 -4.91 8.01
N ASN A 130 2.59 -4.39 6.84
CA ASN A 130 3.04 -3.02 6.70
C ASN A 130 1.93 -2.07 7.21
N PRO A 131 2.23 -1.11 8.10
CA PRO A 131 1.23 -0.20 8.64
C PRO A 131 0.53 0.68 7.59
N SER A 132 1.10 0.88 6.40
CA SER A 132 0.43 1.60 5.31
C SER A 132 -0.60 0.75 4.55
N SER A 133 -0.67 -0.55 4.83
CA SER A 133 -1.64 -1.43 4.20
C SER A 133 -3.05 -1.10 4.67
N LEU A 134 -3.95 -0.89 3.70
CA LEU A 134 -5.34 -0.51 4.00
C LEU A 134 -6.15 -1.60 4.73
N SER A 135 -5.66 -2.83 4.81
CA SER A 135 -6.27 -3.89 5.63
C SER A 135 -6.10 -3.67 7.13
N VAL A 136 -5.06 -2.92 7.53
CA VAL A 136 -4.73 -2.66 8.94
C VAL A 136 -4.56 -1.17 9.28
N VAL A 137 -4.73 -0.28 8.31
CA VAL A 137 -4.43 1.15 8.46
C VAL A 137 -5.20 1.83 9.60
N ASP A 138 -6.35 1.29 10.02
CA ASP A 138 -7.09 1.79 11.20
C ASP A 138 -6.28 1.61 12.51
N LYS A 139 -5.42 0.60 12.56
CA LYS A 139 -4.57 0.29 13.71
C LYS A 139 -3.27 1.11 13.72
N SER A 140 -2.94 1.77 12.60
CA SER A 140 -1.73 2.60 12.44
C SER A 140 -2.11 4.07 12.28
N CYS A 141 -2.32 4.55 11.06
CA CYS A 141 -2.63 5.94 10.75
C CYS A 141 -4.04 6.34 11.22
N GLY A 142 -4.98 5.39 11.29
CA GLY A 142 -6.38 5.60 11.67
C GLY A 142 -6.67 5.46 13.15
N GLN A 143 -5.65 5.56 14.00
CA GLN A 143 -5.86 5.70 15.44
C GLN A 143 -6.60 7.00 15.74
N LEU A 144 -7.35 7.00 16.86
CA LEU A 144 -8.10 8.16 17.33
C LEU A 144 -7.19 9.39 17.41
N TYR A 145 -7.66 10.55 16.94
CA TYR A 145 -6.94 11.84 16.89
C TYR A 145 -5.80 11.94 15.87
N CYS A 146 -5.40 10.86 15.20
CA CYS A 146 -4.40 10.92 14.13
C CYS A 146 -5.03 11.32 12.79
N HIS A 147 -5.64 10.35 12.09
CA HIS A 147 -6.36 10.56 10.83
C HIS A 147 -7.74 9.90 10.86
N SER A 148 -8.35 9.83 12.04
CA SER A 148 -9.65 9.21 12.32
C SER A 148 -10.22 9.67 13.67
N GLY A 149 -11.55 9.60 13.80
CA GLY A 149 -12.28 9.97 15.00
C GLY A 149 -12.39 11.48 15.23
N HIS A 150 -12.23 12.27 14.18
CA HIS A 150 -12.46 13.72 14.20
C HIS A 150 -13.94 14.02 13.96
N ALA A 151 -14.44 15.11 14.57
CA ALA A 151 -15.79 15.61 14.33
C ALA A 151 -15.96 16.17 12.91
N ASP A 152 -14.89 16.69 12.32
CA ASP A 152 -14.83 17.08 10.92
C ASP A 152 -14.50 15.85 10.06
N GLU A 153 -15.45 15.47 9.21
CA GLU A 153 -15.33 14.30 8.33
C GLU A 153 -14.17 14.40 7.34
N ASP A 154 -13.80 15.62 6.91
CA ASP A 154 -12.71 15.78 5.95
C ASP A 154 -11.36 15.40 6.55
N ARG A 155 -11.22 15.42 7.88
CA ARG A 155 -10.03 15.00 8.62
C ARG A 155 -9.95 13.48 8.85
N ASN A 156 -11.03 12.75 8.63
CA ASN A 156 -11.08 11.29 8.74
C ASN A 156 -10.52 10.61 7.47
N HIS A 157 -9.24 10.86 7.18
CA HIS A 157 -8.61 10.46 5.91
C HIS A 157 -8.64 8.94 5.67
N ILE A 158 -8.60 8.13 6.72
CA ILE A 158 -8.54 6.67 6.56
C ILE A 158 -9.81 6.09 5.95
N ASN A 159 -10.98 6.58 6.39
CA ASN A 159 -12.26 6.16 5.81
C ASN A 159 -12.36 6.56 4.34
N ARG A 160 -11.87 7.76 4.02
CA ARG A 160 -11.88 8.32 2.66
C ARG A 160 -10.93 7.60 1.72
N VAL A 161 -9.67 7.37 2.12
CA VAL A 161 -8.65 6.76 1.25
C VAL A 161 -9.03 5.33 0.88
N LYS A 162 -9.59 4.56 1.82
CA LYS A 162 -10.07 3.19 1.58
C LYS A 162 -11.12 3.12 0.47
N LYS A 163 -12.02 4.10 0.40
CA LYS A 163 -13.10 4.17 -0.59
C LYS A 163 -12.75 4.99 -1.83
N SER A 164 -11.56 5.59 -1.88
CA SER A 164 -11.17 6.50 -2.96
C SER A 164 -11.09 5.81 -4.33
N MET A 165 -11.32 6.57 -5.40
CA MET A 165 -11.14 6.08 -6.77
C MET A 165 -9.70 5.65 -7.05
N MET A 166 -8.71 6.31 -6.44
CA MET A 166 -7.30 5.97 -6.58
C MET A 166 -6.99 4.62 -5.94
N ASN A 167 -7.51 4.36 -4.74
CA ASN A 167 -7.30 3.08 -4.07
C ASN A 167 -8.00 1.92 -4.79
N THR A 168 -9.27 2.13 -5.14
CA THR A 168 -10.10 1.09 -5.76
C THR A 168 -9.75 0.85 -7.23
N LEU A 169 -9.01 1.77 -7.88
CA LEU A 169 -8.81 1.84 -9.33
C LEU A 169 -10.12 1.79 -10.13
N ALA A 170 -11.24 2.17 -9.52
CA ALA A 170 -12.58 2.01 -10.10
C ALA A 170 -12.72 2.74 -11.46
N GLY A 171 -12.15 3.94 -11.56
CA GLY A 171 -12.14 4.72 -12.81
C GLY A 171 -11.35 4.06 -13.92
N VAL A 172 -10.14 3.56 -13.62
CA VAL A 172 -9.28 2.86 -14.60
C VAL A 172 -9.96 1.57 -15.05
N ILE A 173 -10.39 0.74 -14.12
CA ILE A 173 -11.03 -0.55 -14.42
C ILE A 173 -12.30 -0.34 -15.24
N SER A 174 -13.13 0.63 -14.88
CA SER A 174 -14.37 0.90 -15.62
C SER A 174 -14.12 1.47 -17.02
N GLY A 175 -13.17 2.40 -17.17
CA GLY A 175 -12.79 2.95 -18.46
C GLY A 175 -12.33 1.86 -19.43
N LEU A 176 -11.40 1.01 -18.98
CA LEU A 176 -10.86 -0.10 -19.76
C LEU A 176 -11.95 -1.11 -20.15
N ARG A 177 -12.76 -1.56 -19.19
CA ARG A 177 -13.83 -2.53 -19.48
C ARG A 177 -14.87 -1.97 -20.44
N TYR A 178 -15.16 -0.67 -20.37
CA TYR A 178 -16.11 -0.04 -21.29
C TYR A 178 -15.52 0.05 -22.70
N GLN A 179 -14.27 0.48 -22.84
CA GLN A 179 -13.58 0.59 -24.14
C GLN A 179 -13.45 -0.75 -24.85
N TRP A 180 -13.24 -1.85 -24.13
CA TRP A 180 -13.17 -3.20 -24.69
C TRP A 180 -14.49 -3.96 -24.69
N ALA A 181 -15.63 -3.28 -24.52
CA ALA A 181 -16.97 -3.88 -24.49
C ALA A 181 -17.17 -5.00 -23.43
N ALA A 182 -16.25 -5.13 -22.47
CA ALA A 182 -16.38 -6.00 -21.29
C ALA A 182 -17.39 -5.46 -20.26
N GLN A 183 -17.91 -4.25 -20.46
CA GLN A 183 -19.14 -3.73 -19.86
C GLN A 183 -19.83 -2.71 -20.77
N SER A 184 -21.14 -2.55 -20.61
CA SER A 184 -21.98 -1.68 -21.46
C SER A 184 -22.11 -0.23 -20.97
N ARG A 185 -21.78 0.06 -19.71
CA ARG A 185 -21.89 1.41 -19.11
C ARG A 185 -20.53 1.90 -18.62
N LYS A 186 -20.34 3.22 -18.59
CA LYS A 186 -19.11 3.87 -18.08
C LYS A 186 -19.04 3.90 -16.54
N THR A 187 -20.19 3.76 -15.87
CA THR A 187 -20.26 3.75 -14.40
C THR A 187 -19.43 2.59 -13.84
N ALA A 188 -18.62 2.86 -12.82
CA ALA A 188 -17.80 1.82 -12.22
C ALA A 188 -18.66 0.78 -11.49
N ARG A 189 -18.28 -0.48 -11.67
CA ARG A 189 -18.91 -1.66 -11.03
C ARG A 189 -17.92 -2.48 -10.23
N TYR A 190 -16.63 -2.31 -10.50
CA TYR A 190 -15.55 -3.12 -9.96
C TYR A 190 -14.41 -2.24 -9.47
N GLY A 191 -13.73 -2.70 -8.43
CA GLY A 191 -12.45 -2.22 -7.95
C GLY A 191 -11.43 -3.35 -7.86
N THR A 192 -10.22 -3.03 -7.40
CA THR A 192 -9.19 -4.01 -7.04
C THR A 192 -9.63 -5.00 -5.96
N LEU A 193 -10.46 -4.52 -5.04
CA LEU A 193 -11.09 -5.28 -3.97
C LEU A 193 -12.59 -4.97 -3.94
N ALA A 194 -13.37 -5.92 -3.42
CA ALA A 194 -14.77 -5.65 -3.10
C ALA A 194 -14.85 -4.67 -1.93
N ILE A 195 -15.64 -3.61 -2.09
CA ILE A 195 -15.84 -2.61 -1.05
C ILE A 195 -17.30 -2.17 -1.04
N SER A 196 -17.80 -1.84 0.14
CA SER A 196 -19.14 -1.27 0.31
C SER A 196 -19.03 -0.05 1.20
N ASP A 197 -19.77 0.99 0.84
CA ASP A 197 -19.96 2.11 1.73
C ASP A 197 -20.85 1.70 2.90
N LYS A 198 -20.43 2.04 4.11
CA LYS A 198 -21.09 1.68 5.37
C LYS A 198 -21.45 2.91 6.21
N ASP A 199 -21.02 4.10 5.81
CA ASP A 199 -21.32 5.33 6.56
C ASP A 199 -22.69 5.94 6.18
N GLY A 200 -23.31 5.43 5.11
CA GLY A 200 -24.62 5.86 4.64
C GLY A 200 -24.62 7.18 3.86
N SER A 201 -23.46 7.84 3.73
CA SER A 201 -23.31 9.10 2.98
C SER A 201 -22.89 8.82 1.54
N ILE A 202 -23.87 8.67 0.65
CA ILE A 202 -23.63 8.28 -0.74
C ILE A 202 -24.12 9.41 -1.67
N PRO A 203 -23.29 10.43 -1.95
CA PRO A 203 -23.67 11.54 -2.83
C PRO A 203 -23.69 11.07 -4.28
N HIS A 204 -24.74 10.35 -4.68
CA HIS A 204 -24.90 9.80 -6.04
C HIS A 204 -24.77 10.86 -7.14
N HIS A 205 -25.21 12.09 -6.87
CA HIS A 205 -25.08 13.22 -7.79
C HIS A 205 -23.62 13.61 -8.08
N GLN A 206 -22.68 13.23 -7.22
CA GLN A 206 -21.23 13.44 -7.39
C GLN A 206 -20.53 12.17 -7.92
N GLY A 207 -21.28 11.12 -8.28
CA GLY A 207 -20.73 9.88 -8.80
C GLY A 207 -20.28 8.88 -7.71
N ALA A 208 -20.63 9.10 -6.45
CA ALA A 208 -20.40 8.12 -5.38
C ALA A 208 -21.22 6.85 -5.61
N LEU A 209 -20.65 5.71 -5.19
CA LEU A 209 -21.21 4.38 -5.38
C LEU A 209 -21.36 3.70 -4.03
N GLU A 210 -22.48 2.99 -3.85
CA GLU A 210 -22.72 2.23 -2.60
C GLU A 210 -21.76 1.06 -2.43
N LYS A 211 -21.30 0.49 -3.55
CA LYS A 211 -20.38 -0.65 -3.55
C LYS A 211 -19.66 -0.82 -4.87
N LEU A 212 -18.52 -1.50 -4.80
CA LEU A 212 -17.81 -2.06 -5.94
C LEU A 212 -17.59 -3.55 -5.69
N GLY A 213 -17.79 -4.37 -6.72
CA GLY A 213 -17.33 -5.75 -6.70
C GLY A 213 -15.81 -5.82 -6.86
N GLN A 214 -15.19 -6.92 -6.46
CA GLN A 214 -13.83 -7.20 -6.91
C GLN A 214 -13.86 -7.48 -8.41
N VAL A 215 -12.91 -6.92 -9.17
CA VAL A 215 -12.77 -7.25 -10.59
C VAL A 215 -12.59 -8.78 -10.73
N PRO A 216 -13.42 -9.47 -11.54
CA PRO A 216 -13.31 -10.91 -11.67
C PRO A 216 -11.98 -11.25 -12.32
N PHE A 217 -11.26 -12.22 -11.76
CA PHE A 217 -10.18 -12.88 -12.50
C PHE A 217 -10.83 -13.61 -13.67
N PHE A 218 -10.30 -13.41 -14.88
CA PHE A 218 -10.58 -14.33 -15.97
C PHE A 218 -9.95 -15.66 -15.56
N SER A 219 -10.78 -16.62 -15.14
CA SER A 219 -10.34 -18.01 -15.14
C SER A 219 -9.89 -18.33 -16.57
N PRO A 220 -8.75 -19.00 -16.79
CA PRO A 220 -8.54 -19.63 -18.08
C PRO A 220 -9.77 -20.53 -18.31
N SER A 221 -10.34 -20.41 -19.50
CA SER A 221 -11.37 -21.34 -19.96
C SER A 221 -10.83 -22.75 -19.74
N THR A 222 -11.52 -23.52 -18.91
CA THR A 222 -11.33 -24.98 -18.80
C THR A 222 -11.44 -25.63 -20.17
#